data_AF-A0A132MYM9-F1
#
_entry.id   AF-A0A132MYM9-F1
#
_cell.length_a   1.000
_cell.length_b   1.000
_cell.length_c   1.000
_cell.angle_alpha   90.00
_cell.angle_beta   90.00
_cell.angle_gamma   90.00
#
_symmetry.space_group_name_H-M   'P 1'
#
loop_
_entity.id
_entity.type
_entity.pdbx_description
1 polymer ?
#
loop_
_entity_poly.entity_id
_entity_poly.type
_entity_poly.pdbx_seq_one_letter_code
_entity_poly.pdbx_strand_id
1 'polypeptide(L)'
;MADAIADPDLFISYHPKTRRWGIDYRDGVSISRIEYCPWCGAKLPKGLWDEWYARVEQLGLDPFEDRDRIPEELKTDRWWKEAEL
;
A
#
# COMPACT_ATOMS: atom_id res chain seq x y z
N MET A 1 13.35 6.90 -6.95
CA MET A 1 12.42 6.45 -5.87
C MET A 1 12.63 4.99 -5.55
N ALA A 2 12.73 4.10 -6.56
CA ALA A 2 13.06 2.68 -6.33
C ALA A 2 14.31 2.49 -5.46
N ASP A 3 15.42 3.19 -5.78
CA ASP A 3 16.66 3.11 -5.00
C ASP A 3 16.51 3.66 -3.58
N ALA A 4 15.74 4.74 -3.42
CA ALA A 4 15.53 5.39 -2.13
C ALA A 4 14.64 4.58 -1.17
N ILE A 5 13.77 3.72 -1.69
CA ILE A 5 12.95 2.80 -0.86
C ILE A 5 13.82 1.62 -0.36
N ALA A 6 14.93 1.31 -1.04
CA ALA A 6 15.83 0.24 -0.65
C ALA A 6 16.89 0.68 0.37
N ASP A 7 16.99 1.98 0.66
CA ASP A 7 17.96 2.54 1.60
C ASP A 7 17.43 2.43 3.05
N PRO A 8 18.13 1.73 3.95
CA PRO A 8 17.69 1.53 5.33
C PRO A 8 17.69 2.81 6.19
N ASP A 9 18.42 3.86 5.78
CA ASP A 9 18.45 5.15 6.47
C ASP A 9 17.29 6.06 6.04
N LEU A 10 16.55 5.68 4.99
CA LEU A 10 15.36 6.36 4.51
C LEU A 10 14.10 5.61 4.95
N PHE A 11 13.28 6.28 5.76
CA PHE A 11 12.03 5.73 6.30
C PHE A 11 10.89 5.80 5.29
N ILE A 12 11.18 5.60 4.01
CA ILE A 12 10.20 5.66 2.92
C ILE A 12 9.88 4.24 2.49
N SER A 13 8.62 3.85 2.68
CA SER A 13 8.13 2.53 2.33
C SER A 13 7.15 2.57 1.14
N TYR A 14 7.10 1.44 0.44
CA TYR A 14 6.09 1.16 -0.57
C TYR A 14 5.26 -0.05 -0.15
N HIS A 15 3.95 0.10 -0.15
CA HIS A 15 2.99 -0.96 0.13
C HIS A 15 2.39 -1.48 -1.18
N PRO A 16 2.94 -2.57 -1.75
CA PRO A 16 2.51 -3.09 -3.05
C PRO A 16 1.04 -3.46 -3.05
N LYS A 17 0.52 -4.02 -1.95
CA LYS A 17 -0.88 -4.40 -1.77
C LYS A 17 -1.88 -3.33 -2.20
N THR A 18 -1.57 -2.06 -1.93
CA THR A 18 -2.51 -0.93 -2.12
C THR A 18 -1.91 0.18 -2.98
N ARG A 19 -0.78 -0.06 -3.64
CA ARG A 19 -0.03 0.92 -4.43
C ARG A 19 0.14 2.26 -3.69
N ARG A 20 0.63 2.19 -2.46
CA ARG A 20 0.81 3.36 -1.58
C ARG A 20 2.27 3.56 -1.22
N TRP A 21 2.67 4.82 -1.18
CA TRP A 21 3.95 5.25 -0.63
C TRP A 21 3.73 5.96 0.70
N GLY A 22 4.66 5.80 1.62
CA GLY A 22 4.57 6.45 2.90
C GLY A 22 5.90 6.64 3.61
N ILE A 23 5.83 7.40 4.71
CA ILE A 23 6.92 7.60 5.66
C ILE A 23 6.57 6.86 6.95
N ASP A 24 7.42 5.95 7.38
CA ASP A 24 7.24 5.20 8.62
C ASP A 24 7.62 6.04 9.84
N TYR A 25 6.70 6.16 10.81
CA TYR A 25 6.92 6.97 12.03
C TYR A 25 7.79 6.28 13.10
N ARG A 26 8.39 5.12 12.78
CA ARG A 26 9.21 4.28 13.68
C ARG A 26 8.48 3.74 14.93
N ASP A 27 7.16 3.87 14.99
CA ASP A 27 6.31 3.24 16.01
C ASP A 27 5.84 1.83 15.59
N GLY A 28 6.17 1.42 14.36
CA GLY A 28 5.84 0.11 13.77
C GLY A 28 4.39 -0.01 13.27
N VAL A 29 3.57 1.03 13.39
CA VAL A 29 2.12 0.95 13.10
C VAL A 29 1.66 2.11 12.21
N SER A 30 2.21 3.30 12.40
CA SER A 30 1.75 4.52 11.76
C SER A 30 2.62 4.84 10.54
N ILE A 31 1.94 5.21 9.45
CA ILE A 31 2.59 5.56 8.19
C ILE A 31 1.94 6.83 7.64
N SER A 32 2.77 7.85 7.36
CA SER A 32 2.33 9.08 6.70
C SER A 32 2.23 8.83 5.21
N ARG A 33 1.09 9.09 4.57
CA ARG A 33 0.94 8.87 3.13
C ARG A 33 1.69 9.95 2.34
N ILE A 34 2.45 9.52 1.34
CA ILE A 34 3.08 10.40 0.35
C ILE A 34 2.20 10.42 -0.90
N GLU A 35 1.80 11.62 -1.35
CA GLU A 35 1.02 11.81 -2.59
C GLU A 35 1.84 12.37 -3.76
N TYR A 36 3.00 12.96 -3.45
CA TYR A 36 3.91 13.55 -4.44
C TYR A 36 5.31 13.01 -4.19
N CYS A 37 6.03 12.68 -5.26
CA CYS A 37 7.41 12.21 -5.17
C CYS A 37 8.28 13.29 -4.49
N PRO A 38 8.97 12.98 -3.38
CA PRO A 38 9.73 13.99 -2.65
C PRO A 38 11.02 14.44 -3.38
N TRP A 39 11.41 13.74 -4.46
CA TRP A 39 12.59 14.11 -5.26
C TRP A 39 12.27 14.95 -6.49
N CYS A 40 11.21 14.63 -7.23
CA CYS A 40 10.87 15.33 -8.47
C CYS A 40 9.56 16.11 -8.43
N GLY A 41 8.79 16.02 -7.34
CA GLY A 41 7.50 16.71 -7.18
C GLY A 41 6.35 16.15 -8.01
N ALA A 42 6.57 15.10 -8.83
CA ALA A 42 5.51 14.49 -9.63
C ALA A 42 4.42 13.87 -8.74
N LYS A 43 3.16 14.03 -9.13
CA LYS A 43 2.03 13.40 -8.45
C LYS A 43 2.12 11.88 -8.62
N LEU A 44 2.05 11.16 -7.51
CA LEU A 44 2.08 9.70 -7.52
C LEU A 44 0.74 9.13 -8.03
N PRO A 45 0.74 7.92 -8.60
CA PRO A 45 -0.48 7.21 -8.94
C PRO A 45 -1.44 7.13 -7.75
N LYS A 46 -2.75 7.15 -8.04
CA LYS A 46 -3.77 7.00 -7.01
C LYS A 46 -3.55 5.68 -6.26
N GLY A 47 -3.53 5.73 -4.93
CA GLY A 47 -3.54 4.54 -4.11
C GLY A 47 -4.85 3.75 -4.30
N LEU A 48 -4.76 2.45 -4.11
CA LEU A 48 -5.84 1.48 -4.33
C LEU A 48 -6.50 1.04 -3.01
N TRP A 49 -6.49 1.90 -1.99
CA TRP A 49 -6.98 1.55 -0.66
C TRP A 49 -8.49 1.30 -0.66
N ASP A 50 -9.25 2.17 -1.33
CA ASP A 50 -10.71 2.08 -1.39
C ASP A 50 -11.14 0.84 -2.20
N GLU A 51 -10.45 0.59 -3.32
CA GLU A 51 -10.68 -0.57 -4.19
C GLU A 51 -10.34 -1.88 -3.46
N TRP A 52 -9.25 -1.89 -2.69
CA TRP A 52 -8.88 -3.04 -1.87
C TRP A 52 -9.90 -3.29 -0.77
N TYR A 53 -10.32 -2.25 -0.04
CA TYR A 53 -11.29 -2.34 1.04
C TYR A 53 -12.62 -2.90 0.53
N ALA A 54 -13.13 -2.37 -0.58
CA ALA A 54 -14.36 -2.84 -1.22
C ALA A 54 -14.29 -4.32 -1.61
N ARG A 55 -13.14 -4.81 -2.09
CA ARG A 55 -12.96 -6.24 -2.41
C ARG A 55 -12.97 -7.12 -1.17
N VAL A 56 -12.35 -6.68 -0.07
CA VAL A 56 -12.36 -7.44 1.19
C VAL A 56 -13.78 -7.48 1.78
N GLU A 57 -14.52 -6.37 1.76
CA GLU A 57 -15.92 -6.33 2.19
C GLU A 57 -16.84 -7.21 1.34
N GLN A 58 -16.60 -7.30 0.03
CA GLN A 58 -17.34 -8.20 -0.87
C GLN A 58 -17.16 -9.69 -0.51
N LEU A 59 -16.04 -10.03 0.13
CA LEU A 59 -15.81 -11.38 0.67
C LEU A 59 -16.48 -11.59 2.05
N GLY A 60 -17.15 -10.57 2.59
CA GLY A 60 -17.75 -10.60 3.92
C GLY A 60 -16.73 -10.65 5.05
N LEU A 61 -15.53 -10.13 4.82
CA LEU A 61 -14.42 -10.10 5.77
C LEU A 61 -14.20 -8.68 6.30
N ASP A 62 -13.87 -8.55 7.58
CA ASP A 62 -13.39 -7.29 8.13
C ASP A 62 -11.86 -7.16 7.91
N PRO A 63 -11.36 -6.08 7.28
CA PRO A 63 -9.93 -5.91 7.00
C PRO A 63 -9.00 -5.84 8.21
N PHE A 64 -9.55 -5.56 9.39
CA PHE A 64 -8.80 -5.41 10.64
C PHE A 64 -8.92 -6.63 11.54
N GLU A 65 -10.10 -7.27 11.60
CA GLU A 65 -10.38 -8.45 12.42
C GLU A 65 -10.07 -9.77 11.70
N ASP A 66 -10.36 -9.87 10.39
CA ASP A 66 -10.24 -11.11 9.61
C ASP A 66 -8.95 -11.19 8.79
N ARG A 67 -7.88 -10.50 9.20
CA ARG A 67 -6.61 -10.38 8.45
C ARG A 67 -6.04 -11.71 7.96
N ASP A 68 -6.15 -12.76 8.79
CA ASP A 68 -5.64 -14.09 8.48
C ASP A 68 -6.49 -14.82 7.42
N ARG A 69 -7.78 -14.48 7.31
CA ARG A 69 -8.74 -15.06 6.37
C ARG A 69 -8.74 -14.36 5.01
N ILE A 70 -8.12 -13.19 4.90
CA ILE A 70 -7.96 -12.48 3.63
C ILE A 70 -7.11 -13.36 2.68
N PRO A 71 -7.57 -13.61 1.44
CA PRO A 71 -6.80 -14.37 0.45
C PRO A 71 -5.40 -13.77 0.20
N GLU A 72 -4.41 -14.63 -0.02
CA GLU A 72 -3.01 -14.23 -0.29
C GLU A 72 -2.88 -13.30 -1.51
N GLU A 73 -3.75 -13.47 -2.50
CA GLU A 73 -3.82 -12.61 -3.69
C GLU A 73 -4.11 -11.15 -3.32
N LEU A 74 -5.01 -10.93 -2.36
CA LEU A 74 -5.33 -9.61 -1.82
C LEU A 74 -4.27 -9.08 -0.83
N LYS A 75 -3.31 -9.90 -0.39
CA LYS A 75 -2.19 -9.43 0.46
C LYS A 75 -1.02 -8.89 -0.35
N THR A 76 -1.00 -9.13 -1.66
CA THR A 76 0.07 -8.72 -2.59
C THR A 76 -0.45 -7.76 -3.65
N ASP A 77 0.40 -7.37 -4.60
CA ASP A 77 0.00 -6.56 -5.76
C ASP A 77 -0.73 -7.34 -6.88
N ARG A 78 -0.84 -8.66 -6.76
CA ARG A 78 -1.40 -9.52 -7.82
C ARG A 78 -2.82 -9.11 -8.22
N TRP A 79 -3.70 -8.92 -7.22
CA TRP A 79 -5.11 -8.65 -7.46
C TRP A 79 -5.40 -7.42 -8.33
N TRP A 80 -4.56 -6.38 -8.23
CA TRP A 80 -4.74 -5.15 -8.98
C TRP A 80 -3.94 -5.14 -10.28
N LYS A 81 -2.82 -5.86 -10.34
CA LYS A 81 -2.10 -6.08 -11.60
C LYS A 81 -2.93 -6.91 -12.58
N GLU A 82 -3.58 -7.96 -12.09
CA GLU A 82 -4.46 -8.81 -12.90
C GLU A 82 -5.76 -8.09 -13.30
N ALA A 83 -6.18 -7.10 -12.51
CA ALA A 83 -7.31 -6.24 -12.83
C ALA A 83 -6.94 -4.99 -13.63
N GLU A 84 -5.65 -4.83 -13.99
CA GLU A 84 -5.10 -3.71 -14.77
C GLU A 84 -5.41 -2.31 -14.17
N LEU A 85 -5.30 -2.18 -12.83
CA LEU A 85 -5.60 -0.96 -12.05
C LEU A 85 -4.39 -0.08 -11.68
#